data_AF-A0A443QG23-F1
#
_entry.id   AF-A0A443QG23-F1
#
_cell.length_a   1.000
_cell.length_b   1.000
_cell.length_c   1.000
_cell.angle_alpha   90.00
_cell.angle_beta   90.00
_cell.angle_gamma   90.00
#
_symmetry.space_group_name_H-M   'P 1'
#
loop_
_entity.id
_entity.type
_entity.pdbx_description
1 polymer ?
#
loop_
_entity_poly.entity_id
_entity_poly.type
_entity_poly.pdbx_seq_one_letter_code
_entity_poly.pdbx_strand_id
1 'polypeptide(L)'
;MAWTGIAAILLPCGRTAHKSFQLPLKINNCSTLYWNGKTKRAIRDTDVFIWDEASMIPGAALESIDIALRDICESDIPFGGKMFLLGGDFRQ
;
A
#
# COMPACT_ATOMS: atom_id res chain seq x y z
N MET A 1 5.56 -0.46 6.77
CA MET A 1 5.84 -1.15 5.48
C MET A 1 6.76 -0.28 4.65
N ALA A 2 7.42 -0.83 3.64
CA ALA A 2 8.33 -0.08 2.76
C ALA A 2 8.29 -0.61 1.32
N TRP A 3 8.84 0.14 0.36
CA TRP A 3 8.90 -0.31 -1.04
C TRP A 3 9.89 -1.47 -1.24
N THR A 4 11.12 -1.31 -0.74
CA THR A 4 12.20 -2.29 -0.88
C THR A 4 12.23 -3.29 0.29
N GLY A 5 12.77 -4.48 0.03
CA GLY A 5 12.91 -5.52 1.05
C GLY A 5 13.85 -5.13 2.19
N ILE A 6 14.95 -4.44 1.87
CA ILE A 6 15.96 -4.02 2.85
C ILE A 6 15.35 -3.00 3.83
N ALA A 7 14.68 -1.97 3.33
CA ALA A 7 13.99 -0.99 4.18
C ALA A 7 12.90 -1.65 5.03
N ALA A 8 12.14 -2.59 4.47
CA ALA A 8 11.12 -3.30 5.21
C ALA A 8 11.65 -4.15 6.38
N ILE A 9 12.87 -4.70 6.28
CA ILE A 9 13.49 -5.50 7.36
C ILE A 9 13.88 -4.63 8.56
N LEU A 10 14.24 -3.37 8.32
CA LEU A 10 14.63 -2.43 9.38
C LEU A 10 13.45 -1.99 10.25
N LEU A 11 12.22 -2.13 9.73
CA LEU A 11 11.00 -1.82 10.48
C LEU A 11 10.59 -2.98 11.39
N PRO A 12 10.17 -2.73 12.64
CA PRO A 12 9.58 -3.75 13.50
C PRO A 12 8.36 -4.40 12.82
N CYS A 13 8.39 -5.72 12.67
CA CYS A 13 7.36 -6.48 11.94
C CYS A 13 7.10 -5.99 10.51
N GLY A 14 8.09 -5.33 9.90
CA GLY A 14 7.96 -4.71 8.59
C GLY A 14 7.73 -5.73 7.48
N ARG A 15 7.02 -5.26 6.45
CA ARG A 15 6.70 -6.00 5.23
C ARG A 15 6.84 -5.07 4.04
N THR A 16 7.18 -5.63 2.89
CA THR A 16 7.18 -4.88 1.63
C THR A 16 5.75 -4.55 1.20
N ALA A 17 5.55 -3.41 0.55
CA ALA A 17 4.27 -3.01 -0.02
C ALA A 17 3.72 -4.07 -0.98
N HIS A 18 4.60 -4.69 -1.77
CA HIS A 18 4.29 -5.81 -2.65
C HIS A 18 3.64 -6.98 -1.91
N LYS A 19 4.12 -7.32 -0.70
CA LYS A 19 3.54 -8.39 0.11
C LYS A 19 2.26 -7.96 0.81
N SER A 20 2.23 -6.73 1.33
CA SER A 20 1.07 -6.19 2.08
C SER A 20 -0.16 -6.04 1.18
N PHE A 21 0.02 -5.52 -0.03
CA PHE A 21 -1.06 -5.24 -0.99
C PHE A 21 -1.06 -6.20 -2.19
N GLN A 22 -0.32 -7.31 -2.14
CA GLN A 22 -0.25 -8.30 -3.23
C GLN A 22 -0.03 -7.66 -4.62
N LEU A 23 0.86 -6.66 -4.67
CA LEU A 23 1.08 -5.89 -5.89
C LEU A 23 1.75 -6.77 -6.97
N PRO A 24 1.32 -6.67 -8.24
CA PRO A 24 2.03 -7.30 -9.34
C PRO A 24 3.40 -6.64 -9.55
N LEU A 25 4.35 -7.36 -10.14
CA LEU A 25 5.69 -6.82 -10.43
C LEU A 25 5.68 -5.72 -11.50
N LYS A 26 4.68 -5.72 -12.37
CA LYS A 26 4.44 -4.67 -13.37
C LYS A 26 3.14 -3.98 -13.00
N ILE A 27 3.26 -2.75 -12.52
CA ILE A 27 2.12 -1.90 -12.14
C ILE A 27 2.01 -0.79 -13.18
N ASN A 28 0.82 -0.68 -13.76
CA ASN A 28 0.44 0.43 -14.63
C ASN A 28 -0.73 1.18 -13.97
N ASN A 29 -1.05 2.38 -14.44
CA ASN A 29 -2.12 3.22 -13.86
C ASN A 29 -3.53 2.58 -13.87
N CYS A 30 -3.72 1.47 -14.60
CA CYS A 30 -5.00 0.73 -14.68
C CYS A 30 -4.94 -0.67 -14.06
N SER A 31 -3.92 -0.98 -13.26
CA SER A 31 -3.76 -2.31 -12.68
C SER A 31 -4.80 -2.55 -11.57
N THR A 32 -5.81 -3.38 -11.84
CA THR A 32 -6.74 -3.84 -10.80
C THR A 32 -6.00 -4.77 -9.82
N LEU A 33 -6.03 -4.43 -8.53
CA LEU A 33 -5.47 -5.28 -7.49
C LEU A 33 -6.49 -6.34 -7.06
N TYR A 34 -6.09 -7.60 -7.12
CA TYR A 34 -6.90 -8.72 -6.64
C TYR A 34 -6.36 -9.21 -5.31
N TRP A 35 -7.02 -8.85 -4.21
CA TRP A 35 -6.67 -9.36 -2.88
C TRP A 35 -7.45 -10.63 -2.55
N ASN A 36 -6.75 -11.64 -2.03
CA ASN A 36 -7.43 -12.80 -1.44
C ASN A 36 -8.26 -12.42 -0.19
N GLY A 37 -9.22 -13.27 0.19
CA GLY A 37 -10.15 -12.96 1.29
C GLY A 37 -9.47 -12.66 2.64
N LYS A 38 -8.33 -13.31 2.94
CA LYS A 38 -7.55 -13.04 4.16
C LYS A 38 -6.95 -11.63 4.14
N THR A 39 -6.41 -11.21 2.99
CA THR A 39 -5.77 -9.90 2.82
C THR A 39 -6.81 -8.80 2.79
N LYS A 40 -7.96 -9.03 2.12
CA LYS A 40 -9.10 -8.11 2.17
C LYS A 40 -9.54 -7.83 3.61
N ARG A 41 -9.69 -8.88 4.43
CA ARG A 41 -10.06 -8.74 5.84
C ARG A 41 -8.99 -7.98 6.62
N ALA A 42 -7.71 -8.37 6.49
CA ALA A 42 -6.62 -7.70 7.18
C ALA A 42 -6.54 -6.20 6.84
N ILE A 43 -6.75 -5.83 5.57
CA ILE A 43 -6.75 -4.43 5.13
C ILE A 43 -7.98 -3.69 5.65
N ARG A 44 -9.15 -4.32 5.63
CA ARG A 44 -10.39 -3.72 6.18
C ARG A 44 -10.28 -3.45 7.68
N ASP A 45 -9.64 -4.35 8.42
CA ASP A 45 -9.41 -4.24 9.87
C ASP A 45 -8.24 -3.30 10.23
N THR A 46 -7.43 -2.89 9.24
CA THR A 46 -6.32 -1.95 9.45
C THR A 46 -6.81 -0.51 9.33
N ASP A 47 -6.56 0.33 10.34
CA ASP A 47 -6.95 1.75 10.30
C ASP A 47 -5.83 2.67 9.79
N VAL A 48 -4.58 2.29 10.05
CA VAL A 48 -3.39 3.11 9.75
C VAL A 48 -2.36 2.29 9.01
N PHE A 49 -1.91 2.80 7.86
CA PHE A 49 -0.77 2.30 7.09
C PHE A 49 0.42 3.22 7.30
N ILE A 50 1.49 2.69 7.90
CA ILE A 50 2.76 3.40 8.03
C ILE A 50 3.67 2.94 6.89
N TRP A 51 4.08 3.85 6.01
CA TRP A 51 4.90 3.55 4.84
C TRP A 51 6.20 4.34 4.89
N ASP A 52 7.31 3.64 5.06
CA ASP A 52 8.66 4.18 5.05
C ASP A 52 9.28 4.14 3.64
N GLU A 53 10.22 5.05 3.39
CA GLU A 53 10.79 5.34 2.07
C GLU A 53 9.73 5.62 0.99
N ALA A 54 8.82 6.54 1.30
CA ALA A 54 7.70 6.91 0.44
C ALA A 54 8.14 7.54 -0.90
N SER A 55 9.34 8.11 -0.97
CA SER A 55 9.94 8.64 -2.20
C SER A 55 10.14 7.58 -3.28
N MET A 56 10.27 6.31 -2.90
CA MET A 56 10.45 5.20 -3.83
C MET A 56 9.14 4.65 -4.39
N ILE A 57 7.98 5.13 -3.94
CA ILE A 57 6.68 4.57 -4.35
C ILE A 57 6.31 5.10 -5.74
N PRO A 58 6.06 4.24 -6.74
CA PRO A 58 5.54 4.67 -8.03
C PRO A 58 4.14 5.26 -7.89
N GLY A 59 3.86 6.38 -8.56
CA GLY A 59 2.52 7.01 -8.54
C GLY A 59 1.41 6.06 -8.99
N ALA A 60 1.66 5.27 -10.04
CA ALA A 60 0.73 4.25 -10.52
C ALA A 60 0.37 3.19 -9.45
N ALA A 61 1.30 2.88 -8.54
CA ALA A 61 1.05 1.96 -7.44
C ALA A 61 0.15 2.58 -6.38
N LEU A 62 0.37 3.86 -6.05
CA LEU A 62 -0.51 4.59 -5.12
C LEU A 62 -1.93 4.70 -5.68
N GLU A 63 -2.09 5.05 -6.95
CA GLU A 63 -3.40 5.11 -7.63
C GLU A 63 -4.11 3.75 -7.60
N SER A 64 -3.40 2.67 -7.95
CA SER A 64 -3.96 1.31 -7.94
C SER A 64 -4.38 0.87 -6.54
N ILE A 65 -3.61 1.22 -5.51
CA ILE A 65 -3.92 0.92 -4.10
C ILE A 65 -5.15 1.72 -3.65
N ASP A 66 -5.21 3.01 -3.97
CA ASP A 66 -6.34 3.87 -3.63
C ASP A 66 -7.66 3.33 -4.21
N ILE A 67 -7.69 3.01 -5.51
CA ILE A 67 -8.86 2.41 -6.17
C ILE A 67 -9.28 1.10 -5.47
N ALA A 68 -8.33 0.22 -5.17
CA ALA A 68 -8.62 -1.06 -4.51
C ALA A 68 -9.12 -0.89 -3.06
N LEU A 69 -8.61 0.11 -2.33
CA LEU A 69 -9.06 0.40 -0.97
C LEU A 69 -10.47 0.97 -0.95
N ARG A 70 -10.82 1.85 -1.89
CA ARG A 70 -12.17 2.40 -2.04
C ARG A 70 -13.18 1.30 -2.35
N ASP A 71 -12.84 0.37 -3.24
CA ASP A 71 -13.67 -0.80 -3.57
C ASP A 71 -13.93 -1.68 -2.34
N ILE A 72 -12.90 -1.97 -1.54
CA ILE A 72 -13.01 -2.91 -0.42
C ILE A 72 -13.60 -2.28 0.85
N CYS A 73 -13.40 -0.99 1.04
CA CYS A 73 -14.00 -0.25 2.15
C CYS A 73 -15.40 0.27 1.80
N GLU A 74 -15.86 0.09 0.55
CA GLU A 74 -17.13 0.61 0.03
C GLU A 74 -17.27 2.12 0.32
N SER A 75 -16.20 2.86 0.07
CA SER A 75 -16.09 4.29 0.41
C SER A 75 -15.37 5.06 -0.68
N ASP A 76 -15.98 6.15 -1.14
CA ASP A 76 -15.40 7.04 -2.15
C ASP A 76 -14.35 8.02 -1.60
N ILE A 77 -14.10 7.97 -0.29
CA ILE A 77 -13.06 8.77 0.36
C ILE A 77 -11.68 8.28 -0.11
N PRO A 78 -10.68 9.16 -0.32
CA PRO A 78 -9.32 8.73 -0.63
C PRO A 78 -8.84 7.62 0.31
N PHE A 79 -8.22 6.60 -0.29
CA PHE A 79 -7.74 5.38 0.34
C PHE A 79 -8.82 4.60 1.12
N GLY A 80 -10.09 4.72 0.73
CA GLY A 80 -11.21 4.09 1.44
C GLY A 80 -11.37 4.58 2.88
N GLY A 81 -10.91 5.81 3.17
CA GLY A 81 -10.93 6.39 4.51
C GLY A 81 -9.81 5.88 5.45
N LYS A 82 -8.86 5.10 4.93
CA LYS A 82 -7.71 4.62 5.71
C LYS A 82 -6.64 5.70 5.84
N MET A 83 -6.01 5.79 7.02
CA MET A 83 -4.95 6.76 7.26
C MET A 83 -3.62 6.23 6.70
N PHE A 84 -2.89 7.07 5.97
CA PHE A 84 -1.53 6.79 5.51
C PHE A 84 -0.54 7.74 6.18
N LEU A 85 0.42 7.19 6.92
CA LEU A 85 1.58 7.92 7.44
C LEU A 85 2.78 7.60 6.55
N LEU A 86 3.13 8.54 5.68
CA LEU A 86 4.23 8.40 4.73
C LEU A 86 5.49 9.06 5.29
N GLY A 87 6.54 8.28 5.50
CA GLY A 87 7.89 8.73 5.85
C GLY A 87 8.85 8.47 4.70
N GLY A 88 9.82 9.37 4.49
CA GLY A 88 10.86 9.22 3.47
C GLY A 88 11.56 10.55 3.17
N ASP A 89 12.73 10.48 2.54
CA ASP A 89 13.41 11.66 2.00
C ASP A 89 13.24 11.67 0.47
N PHE A 90 12.54 12.68 -0.04
CA PHE A 90 12.32 12.88 -1.49
C PHE A 90 13.56 13.41 -2.23
N ARG A 91 14.66 13.67 -1.51
CA ARG A 91 15.96 14.02 -2.11
C ARG A 91 16.88 12.81 -2.29
N GLN A 92 16.48 11.62 -1.81
CA GLN A 92 17.11 10.35 -2.22
C GLN A 92 16.83 10.10 -3.69
#